data_AF-A0A9P7F845-F1
#
_entry.id   AF-A0A9P7F845-F1
#
_cell.length_a   1.000
_cell.length_b   1.000
_cell.length_c   1.000
_cell.angle_alpha   90.00
_cell.angle_beta   90.00
_cell.angle_gamma   90.00
#
_symmetry.space_group_name_H-M   'P 1'
#
loop_
_entity.id
_entity.type
_entity.pdbx_description
1 polymer ?
#
loop_
_entity_poly.entity_id
_entity_poly.type
_entity_poly.pdbx_seq_one_letter_code
_entity_poly.pdbx_strand_id
1 'polypeptide(L)'
;MHSGVLSKGFVLISPCLPQFADVKILKAIGKKIRREAYVWIPLLHDNILPLEGITFAEEFGLLPALVTPWMENGSLDDYLKREFVGLSWERKLSMVCILYMRRR
;
A
#
# COMPACT_ATOMS: atom_id res chain seq x y z
N MET A 1 -3.62 -9.87 0.34
CA MET A 1 -3.91 -8.52 0.84
C MET A 1 -5.34 -8.25 0.43
N HIS A 2 -6.27 -8.14 1.37
CA HIS A 2 -7.67 -7.83 1.02
C HIS A 2 -7.78 -6.32 0.85
N SER A 3 -8.09 -5.85 -0.36
CA SER A 3 -8.37 -4.45 -0.64
C SER A 3 -9.86 -4.19 -0.43
N GLY A 4 -10.20 -3.46 0.64
CA GLY A 4 -11.54 -2.90 0.85
C GLY A 4 -11.63 -1.49 0.27
N VAL A 5 -12.81 -1.12 -0.22
CA VAL A 5 -13.09 0.24 -0.74
C VAL A 5 -13.76 1.04 0.36
N LEU A 6 -13.11 2.11 0.84
CA LEU A 6 -13.81 3.23 1.47
C LEU A 6 -14.22 4.20 0.36
N SER A 7 -15.45 4.70 0.43
CA SER A 7 -16.07 5.71 -0.44
C SER A 7 -15.12 6.43 -1.41
N LYS A 8 -15.31 6.19 -2.72
CA LYS A 8 -14.77 6.95 -3.87
C LYS A 8 -13.34 7.50 -3.68
N GLY A 9 -12.33 6.65 -3.85
CA GLY A 9 -10.98 7.11 -4.18
C GLY A 9 -9.87 6.73 -3.21
N PHE A 10 -10.11 5.83 -2.23
CA PHE A 10 -9.07 5.36 -1.33
C PHE A 10 -8.97 3.82 -1.31
N VAL A 11 -7.73 3.30 -1.24
CA VAL A 11 -7.41 1.88 -1.05
C VAL A 11 -7.07 1.64 0.40
N LEU A 12 -7.56 0.51 0.91
CA LEU A 12 -7.14 -0.04 2.19
C LEU A 12 -6.10 -1.13 2.01
N ILE A 13 -4.97 -0.94 2.68
CA ILE A 13 -3.94 -1.96 2.81
C ILE A 13 -4.14 -2.63 4.17
N SER A 14 -4.89 -3.74 4.18
CA SER A 14 -5.04 -4.60 5.36
C SER A 14 -4.25 -5.90 5.18
N PRO A 15 -3.38 -6.28 6.13
CA PRO A 15 -2.69 -7.56 6.09
C PRO A 15 -3.69 -8.71 6.13
N CYS A 16 -3.50 -9.70 5.26
CA CYS A 16 -4.29 -10.93 5.33
C CYS A 16 -3.87 -11.71 6.59
N LEU A 17 -4.82 -11.98 7.47
CA LEU A 17 -4.58 -12.73 8.70
C LEU A 17 -5.23 -14.11 8.63
N PRO A 18 -4.56 -15.16 9.15
CA PRO A 18 -5.24 -16.42 9.44
C PRO A 18 -6.29 -16.19 10.55
N GLN A 19 -7.44 -16.86 10.41
CA GLN A 19 -8.62 -16.69 11.27
C GLN A 19 -8.37 -16.97 12.78
N PHE A 20 -7.21 -17.56 13.12
CA PHE A 20 -6.82 -17.95 14.49
C PHE A 20 -5.48 -17.35 14.93
N ALA A 21 -5.20 -16.08 14.57
CA ALA A 21 -3.99 -15.41 15.02
C ALA A 21 -4.04 -15.09 16.53
N ASP A 22 -3.03 -15.54 17.28
CA ASP A 22 -2.84 -15.21 18.70
C ASP A 22 -2.84 -13.68 18.91
N VAL A 23 -3.54 -13.20 19.94
CA VAL A 23 -3.60 -11.79 20.34
C VAL A 23 -2.20 -11.16 20.47
N LYS A 24 -1.20 -11.92 20.93
CA LYS A 24 0.20 -11.48 20.99
C LYS A 24 0.77 -11.20 19.59
N ILE A 25 0.47 -12.07 18.62
CA ILE A 25 0.87 -11.90 17.22
C ILE A 25 0.18 -10.67 16.63
N LEU A 26 -1.13 -10.51 16.85
CA LEU A 26 -1.88 -9.34 16.38
C LEU A 26 -1.30 -8.03 16.94
N LYS A 27 -0.97 -7.99 18.23
CA LYS A 27 -0.33 -6.83 18.86
C LYS A 27 1.05 -6.53 18.26
N ALA A 28 1.84 -7.56 17.96
CA ALA A 28 3.15 -7.41 17.33
C ALA A 28 3.04 -6.87 15.90
N ILE A 29 2.09 -7.40 15.11
CA ILE A 29 1.84 -6.93 13.74
C ILE A 29 1.33 -5.48 13.76
N GLY A 30 0.33 -5.16 14.59
CA GLY A 30 -0.18 -3.79 14.72
C GLY A 30 0.90 -2.79 15.19
N LYS A 31 1.88 -3.23 15.99
CA LYS A 31 3.04 -2.41 16.34
C LYS A 31 3.96 -2.15 15.14
N LYS A 32 4.16 -3.14 14.26
CA LYS A 32 4.94 -2.97 13.02
C LYS A 32 4.26 -2.01 12.06
N ILE A 33 2.95 -2.18 11.81
CA ILE A 33 2.17 -1.32 10.92
C ILE A 33 2.25 0.14 11.38
N ARG A 34 2.05 0.42 12.68
CA ARG A 34 2.17 1.78 13.21
C ARG A 34 3.56 2.39 13.05
N ARG A 35 4.61 1.58 13.17
CA ARG A 35 6.00 2.05 12.95
C ARG A 35 6.23 2.40 11.50
N GLU A 36 5.76 1.57 10.57
CA GLU A 36 5.86 1.84 9.14
C GLU A 36 5.06 3.10 8.77
N ALA A 37 3.83 3.22 9.29
CA ALA A 37 3.00 4.40 9.10
C ALA A 37 3.69 5.67 9.62
N TYR A 38 4.31 5.61 10.81
CA TYR A 38 5.03 6.75 11.38
C TYR A 38 6.20 7.22 10.51
N VAL A 39 6.90 6.29 9.85
CA VAL A 39 7.96 6.62 8.88
C VAL A 39 7.36 7.14 7.58
N TRP A 40 6.19 6.65 7.18
CA TRP A 40 5.54 6.99 5.91
C TRP A 40 4.86 8.37 5.93
N ILE A 41 4.16 8.74 7.01
CA ILE A 41 3.46 10.03 7.15
C ILE A 41 4.29 11.25 6.69
N PRO A 42 5.56 11.42 7.12
CA PRO A 42 6.35 12.59 6.73
C PRO A 42 6.91 12.54 5.29
N LEU A 43 6.74 11.44 4.55
CA LEU A 43 7.29 11.30 3.20
C LEU A 43 6.39 11.97 2.16
N LEU A 44 6.64 13.25 1.91
CA LEU A 44 5.93 14.06 0.92
C LEU A 44 6.79 14.22 -0.33
N HIS A 45 6.51 13.45 -1.37
CA HIS A 45 7.19 13.50 -2.66
C HIS A 45 6.30 12.93 -3.77
N ASP A 46 6.37 13.46 -5.00
CA ASP A 46 5.49 13.07 -6.11
C ASP A 46 5.51 11.55 -6.44
N ASN A 47 6.66 10.92 -6.19
CA ASN A 47 6.89 9.49 -6.40
C ASN A 47 6.66 8.61 -5.15
N ILE A 48 6.13 9.18 -4.07
CA ILE A 48 5.77 8.46 -2.86
C ILE A 48 4.25 8.60 -2.68
N LEU A 49 3.55 7.47 -2.71
CA LEU A 49 2.11 7.45 -2.45
C LEU A 49 1.85 8.05 -1.05
N PRO A 50 1.05 9.12 -0.90
CA PRO A 50 0.78 9.70 0.40
C PRO A 50 -0.04 8.74 1.26
N LEU A 51 0.26 8.75 2.56
CA LEU A 51 -0.52 8.06 3.57
C LEU A 51 -1.52 9.04 4.18
N GLU A 52 -2.79 8.85 3.88
CA GLU A 52 -3.89 9.75 4.28
C GLU A 52 -4.35 9.49 5.71
N GLY A 53 -4.14 8.26 6.19
CA GLY A 53 -4.45 7.93 7.56
C GLY A 53 -4.36 6.44 7.89
N ILE A 54 -4.82 6.12 9.09
CA ILE A 54 -4.92 4.77 9.63
C ILE A 54 -6.35 4.60 10.15
N THR A 55 -7.01 3.50 9.79
CA THR A 55 -8.35 3.16 10.29
C THR A 55 -8.33 1.85 11.07
N PHE A 56 -9.24 1.73 12.03
CA PHE A 56 -9.42 0.56 12.90
C PHE A 56 -10.81 -0.05 12.75
N ALA A 57 -11.53 0.25 11.66
CA ALA A 57 -12.89 -0.26 11.49
C ALA A 57 -12.89 -1.80 11.40
N GLU A 58 -13.83 -2.42 12.13
CA GLU A 58 -13.94 -3.88 12.24
C GLU A 58 -14.16 -4.56 10.87
N GLU A 59 -14.78 -3.84 9.93
CA GLU A 59 -15.00 -4.25 8.54
C GLU A 59 -13.68 -4.54 7.78
N PHE A 60 -12.56 -3.96 8.23
CA PHE A 60 -11.25 -4.11 7.60
C PHE A 60 -10.32 -5.08 8.34
N GLY A 61 -10.85 -5.76 9.36
CA GLY A 61 -10.19 -6.80 10.12
C GLY A 61 -9.65 -6.35 11.47
N LEU A 62 -8.94 -7.26 12.14
CA LEU A 62 -8.43 -7.08 13.51
C LEU A 62 -7.20 -6.16 13.62
N LEU A 63 -6.66 -5.73 12.49
CA LEU A 63 -5.47 -4.89 12.42
C LEU A 63 -5.81 -3.51 11.86
N PRO A 64 -5.05 -2.47 12.25
CA PRO A 64 -5.15 -1.19 11.59
C PRO A 64 -4.90 -1.34 10.10
N ALA A 65 -5.78 -0.75 9.29
CA ALA A 65 -5.59 -0.63 7.85
C ALA A 65 -5.02 0.75 7.52
N LEU A 66 -4.10 0.78 6.56
CA LEU A 66 -3.54 2.02 6.03
C LEU A 66 -4.45 2.55 4.91
N VAL A 67 -4.70 3.87 4.92
CA VAL A 67 -5.55 4.56 3.96
C VAL A 67 -4.67 5.35 3.01
N THR A 68 -4.74 5.04 1.72
CA THR A 68 -4.00 5.77 0.67
C THR A 68 -4.93 6.10 -0.50
N PRO A 69 -4.59 7.06 -1.37
CA PRO A 69 -5.35 7.29 -2.60
C PRO A 69 -5.45 6.01 -3.46
N TRP A 70 -6.51 5.94 -4.25
CA TRP A 70 -6.76 4.82 -5.15
C TRP A 70 -5.80 4.83 -6.33
N MET A 71 -5.04 3.74 -6.47
CA MET A 71 -4.16 3.54 -7.60
C MET A 71 -4.93 2.82 -8.71
N GLU A 72 -5.40 3.57 -9.71
CA GLU A 72 -6.20 3.05 -10.83
C GLU A 72 -5.55 1.86 -11.54
N ASN A 73 -4.23 1.88 -11.65
CA ASN A 73 -3.45 0.86 -12.32
C ASN A 73 -3.10 -0.35 -11.44
N GLY A 74 -3.46 -0.31 -10.14
CA GLY A 74 -3.15 -1.33 -9.16
C GLY A 74 -1.68 -1.30 -8.71
N SER A 75 -1.19 -2.44 -8.25
CA SER A 75 0.22 -2.59 -7.91
C SER A 75 1.08 -2.56 -9.17
N LEU A 76 2.36 -2.21 -9.01
CA LEU A 76 3.32 -2.24 -10.11
C LEU A 76 3.38 -3.63 -10.77
N ASP A 77 3.32 -4.70 -9.97
CA ASP A 77 3.35 -6.08 -10.46
C ASP A 77 2.11 -6.40 -11.32
N ASP A 78 0.92 -6.02 -10.84
CA ASP A 78 -0.33 -6.22 -11.58
C ASP A 78 -0.36 -5.41 -12.89
N TYR A 79 0.15 -4.17 -12.84
CA TYR A 79 0.27 -3.32 -14.02
C TYR A 79 1.21 -3.91 -15.06
N LEU A 80 2.40 -4.37 -14.64
CA LEU A 80 3.38 -4.96 -15.54
C LEU A 80 2.87 -6.26 -16.14
N LYS A 81 2.22 -7.14 -15.36
CA LYS A 81 1.62 -8.37 -15.90
C LYS A 81 0.60 -8.10 -17.00
N ARG A 82 -0.13 -6.98 -16.92
CA ARG A 82 -1.15 -6.58 -17.90
C ARG A 82 -0.58 -5.86 -19.11
N GLU A 83 0.28 -4.87 -18.91
CA GLU A 83 0.63 -3.88 -19.93
C GLU A 83 2.05 -4.03 -20.48
N PHE A 84 2.94 -4.81 -19.85
CA PHE A 84 4.39 -4.76 -20.11
C PHE A 84 4.79 -4.97 -21.58
N VAL A 85 4.07 -5.83 -22.30
CA VAL A 85 4.33 -6.09 -23.73
C VAL A 85 4.01 -4.86 -24.59
N GLY A 86 2.95 -4.12 -24.27
CA GLY A 86 2.51 -2.93 -25.01
C GLY A 86 3.22 -1.64 -24.61
N LEU A 87 3.99 -1.65 -23.52
CA LEU A 87 4.73 -0.46 -23.06
C LEU A 87 5.92 -0.16 -23.96
N SER A 88 6.02 1.11 -24.39
CA SER A 88 7.19 1.66 -25.06
C SER A 88 8.41 1.66 -24.12
N TRP A 89 9.61 1.71 -24.69
CA TRP A 89 10.85 1.68 -23.92
C TRP A 89 11.02 2.93 -23.05
N GLU A 90 10.51 4.08 -23.49
CA GLU A 90 10.52 5.33 -22.73
C GLU A 90 9.72 5.18 -21.43
N ARG A 91 8.54 4.56 -21.49
CA ARG A 91 7.71 4.30 -20.30
C ARG A 91 8.36 3.27 -19.37
N LYS A 92 8.99 2.23 -19.94
CA LYS A 92 9.75 1.25 -19.15
C LYS A 92 10.90 1.92 -18.40
N LEU A 93 11.66 2.77 -19.08
CA LEU A 93 12.79 3.50 -18.49
C LEU A 93 12.32 4.53 -17.45
N SER A 94 11.21 5.24 -17.68
CA SER A 94 10.68 6.21 -16.72
C SER A 94 10.25 5.53 -15.41
N MET A 95 9.62 4.36 -15.50
CA MET A 95 9.25 3.57 -14.32
C MET A 95 10.48 3.15 -13.52
N VAL A 96 11.55 2.70 -14.19
CA VAL A 96 12.83 2.39 -13.54
C VAL A 96 13.40 3.64 -12.87
N CYS A 97 13.45 4.79 -13.55
CA CYS A 97 13.98 6.02 -12.97
C CYS A 97 13.23 6.43 -11.70
N ILE A 98 11.90 6.38 -11.72
CA ILE A 98 11.05 6.69 -10.56
C ILE A 98 11.35 5.76 -9.37
N LEU A 99 11.58 4.46 -9.63
CA LEU A 99 11.93 3.49 -8.59
C LEU A 99 13.35 3.69 -8.05
N TYR A 100 14.30 4.08 -8.89
CA TYR A 100 15.70 4.28 -8.50
C TYR A 100 15.93 5.58 -7.72
N MET A 101 15.14 6.63 -7.98
CA MET A 101 15.17 7.88 -7.19
C MET A 101 14.73 7.68 -5.73
N ARG A 102 14.13 6.52 -5.39
CA ARG A 102 13.72 6.15 -4.03
C ARG A 102 14.81 5.40 -3.23
N ARG A 103 15.94 5.04 -3.86
CA ARG A 103 16.98 4.17 -3.26
C ARG A 103 18.18 4.91 -2.67
N ARG A 104 18.08 6.22 -2.41
CA ARG A 104 19.11 6.99 -1.69
C ARG A 104 18.52 7.72 -0.50
#